data_AF-A0A7C5SM87-F1
#
_entry.id   AF-A0A7C5SM87-F1
#
_cell.length_a   1.000
_cell.length_b   1.000
_cell.length_c   1.000
_cell.angle_alpha   90.00
_cell.angle_beta   90.00
_cell.angle_gamma   90.00
#
_symmetry.space_group_name_H-M   'P 1'
#
loop_
_entity.id
_entity.type
_entity.pdbx_description
1 polymer ?
#
loop_
_entity_poly.entity_id
_entity_poly.type
_entity_poly.pdbx_seq_one_letter_code
_entity_poly.pdbx_strand_id
1 'polypeptide(L)'
;MCRISTLSVFLVGMAAQAAVAQGPCGSWEQVATPNPGLERNGFIDADADGGPVFALLRSTDQPGSAAPATYHMLRRDTGGWTDLGEPDRNAGPGIPVWLASAAAPDGRVWVGGKMQPDPFALSEPAVSVLDPDTGVWSTPENIPLMAQTGDPFADRGGTITAMDAAPDGTLFAVGNATGFGGAGDVTVPMFLMNDGGGWIEVADPAFDWPGGGVGAGIAMNDVLALAPDDVWAVGRHPAGDGIGAGGLLIHWDGSSLSLVEDPRVGGVLFIDRELGGIDATGPDDIWAVGDGSAAGGPTVTLAHFDGSDWTLAPSPYPTVDALDHVVMASDGSTWTTGVFADAQEAYMDGSGWTLQPFAPVPQTRIQAMARDADGVLWAFGDVAPADSYAQSLDCTSPHCPADLNGDGVLDLNDIQAFVDGFLTQDPIADLNGDGVLDLTDVNLFVTAFLNGCT
;
A
#
# COMPACT_ATOMS: atom_id res chain seq x y z
N MET A 1 35.79 59.92 8.94
CA MET A 1 35.89 58.62 8.23
C MET A 1 35.37 57.54 9.16
N CYS A 2 34.12 57.11 8.95
CA CYS A 2 33.60 55.86 9.50
C CYS A 2 32.53 55.41 8.50
N ARG A 3 32.77 54.29 7.82
CA ARG A 3 31.84 53.70 6.84
C ARG A 3 30.88 52.81 7.61
N ILE A 4 29.58 53.06 7.47
CA ILE A 4 28.53 52.13 7.88
C ILE A 4 28.40 51.11 6.75
N SER A 5 28.82 49.87 7.00
CA SER A 5 28.53 48.73 6.13
C SER A 5 27.07 48.33 6.30
N THR A 6 26.33 48.30 5.21
CA THR A 6 25.01 47.67 5.10
C THR A 6 25.19 46.16 5.29
N LEU A 7 24.66 45.62 6.39
CA LEU A 7 24.52 44.19 6.58
C LEU A 7 23.23 43.77 5.86
N SER A 8 23.35 43.14 4.69
CA SER A 8 22.22 42.47 4.05
C SER A 8 21.92 41.20 4.85
N VAL A 9 20.87 41.24 5.67
CA VAL A 9 20.28 40.03 6.25
C VAL A 9 19.56 39.31 5.10
N PHE A 10 20.14 38.22 4.62
CA PHE A 10 19.40 37.23 3.84
C PHE A 10 18.44 36.54 4.80
N LEU A 11 17.17 36.94 4.78
CA LEU A 11 16.09 36.07 5.27
C LEU A 11 16.03 34.90 4.30
N VAL A 12 16.55 33.74 4.70
CA VAL A 12 16.12 32.47 4.10
C VAL A 12 14.72 32.26 4.67
N GLY A 13 13.71 32.63 3.88
CA GLY A 13 12.35 32.23 4.16
C GLY A 13 12.29 30.72 4.00
N MET A 14 12.38 29.97 5.10
CA MET A 14 11.72 28.68 5.18
C MET A 14 10.23 29.01 5.07
N ALA A 15 9.63 28.70 3.92
CA ALA A 15 8.18 28.61 3.85
C ALA A 15 7.80 27.51 4.84
N ALA A 16 7.17 27.87 5.95
CA ALA A 16 6.44 26.90 6.75
C ALA A 16 5.38 26.31 5.81
N GLN A 17 5.48 25.02 5.53
CA GLN A 17 4.38 24.31 4.89
C GLN A 17 3.22 24.28 5.88
N ALA A 18 2.09 24.84 5.45
CA ALA A 18 0.86 24.88 6.22
C ALA A 18 0.41 23.44 6.50
N ALA A 19 0.10 23.16 7.77
CA ALA A 19 -0.63 21.95 8.15
C ALA A 19 -2.06 22.12 7.66
N VAL A 20 -2.45 21.32 6.68
CA VAL A 20 -3.84 21.25 6.22
C VAL A 20 -4.59 20.42 7.26
N ALA A 21 -5.75 20.89 7.75
CA ALA A 21 -6.63 20.04 8.58
C ALA A 21 -7.22 18.96 7.66
N GLN A 22 -7.05 17.68 8.03
CA GLN A 22 -7.17 16.55 7.10
C GLN A 22 -8.19 15.52 7.61
N GLY A 23 -9.47 15.75 7.33
CA GLY A 23 -10.54 14.78 7.63
C GLY A 23 -10.77 14.50 9.13
N PRO A 24 -11.38 13.35 9.49
CA PRO A 24 -11.64 12.97 10.89
C PRO A 24 -10.36 12.64 11.67
N CYS A 25 -9.20 12.64 11.01
CA CYS A 25 -7.89 12.34 11.57
C CYS A 25 -7.07 13.63 11.78
N GLY A 26 -5.86 13.50 12.33
CA GLY A 26 -4.89 14.60 12.43
C GLY A 26 -4.39 15.08 11.06
N SER A 27 -3.11 15.43 10.95
CA SER A 27 -2.48 15.71 9.64
C SER A 27 -1.33 14.74 9.40
N TRP A 28 -1.01 14.46 8.14
CA TRP A 28 0.15 13.63 7.81
C TRP A 28 1.44 14.31 8.26
N GLU A 29 2.21 13.58 9.07
CA GLU A 29 3.50 14.01 9.55
C GLU A 29 4.61 13.21 8.87
N GLN A 30 5.61 13.90 8.31
CA GLN A 30 6.78 13.22 7.76
C GLN A 30 7.68 12.69 8.87
N VAL A 31 7.94 11.39 8.83
CA VAL A 31 8.78 10.70 9.79
C VAL A 31 10.08 10.30 9.11
N ALA A 32 11.20 10.80 9.63
CA ALA A 32 12.52 10.48 9.09
C ALA A 32 12.85 8.99 9.26
N THR A 33 13.28 8.35 8.18
CA THR A 33 13.69 6.94 8.17
C THR A 33 15.22 6.81 8.19
N PRO A 34 15.77 5.71 8.73
CA PRO A 34 17.20 5.44 8.65
C PRO A 34 17.65 5.35 7.20
N ASN A 35 18.75 6.03 6.87
CA ASN A 35 19.41 5.83 5.59
C ASN A 35 20.46 4.71 5.75
N PRO A 36 20.31 3.55 5.07
CA PRO A 36 21.26 2.44 5.16
C PRO A 36 22.65 2.76 4.58
N GLY A 37 22.81 3.91 3.93
CA GLY A 37 24.13 4.47 3.59
C GLY A 37 24.43 4.53 2.09
N LEU A 38 23.50 4.08 1.23
CA LEU A 38 23.60 4.30 -0.22
C LEU A 38 22.86 5.56 -0.63
N GLU A 39 23.11 6.02 -1.86
CA GLU A 39 22.66 7.33 -2.32
C GLU A 39 21.18 7.39 -2.74
N ARG A 40 20.53 6.24 -2.94
CA ARG A 40 19.14 6.15 -3.40
C ARG A 40 18.39 5.07 -2.65
N ASN A 41 17.30 5.48 -2.00
CA ASN A 41 16.41 4.62 -1.25
C ASN A 41 15.01 4.71 -1.87
N GLY A 42 14.34 3.57 -1.99
CA GLY A 42 12.94 3.52 -2.42
C GLY A 42 12.20 2.43 -1.67
N PHE A 43 11.04 2.77 -1.13
CA PHE A 43 10.18 1.78 -0.50
C PHE A 43 9.56 0.87 -1.57
N ILE A 44 9.39 -0.39 -1.21
CA ILE A 44 8.78 -1.40 -2.08
C ILE A 44 7.43 -1.78 -1.53
N ASP A 45 7.38 -2.10 -0.24
CA ASP A 45 6.23 -2.67 0.42
C ASP A 45 6.28 -2.35 1.92
N ALA A 46 5.14 -2.39 2.58
CA ALA A 46 5.03 -2.23 4.02
C ALA A 46 3.82 -3.00 4.56
N ASP A 47 3.98 -3.56 5.76
CA ASP A 47 2.94 -4.34 6.41
C ASP A 47 2.96 -4.16 7.93
N ALA A 48 1.79 -4.34 8.55
CA ALA A 48 1.57 -4.24 9.98
C ALA A 48 0.38 -5.11 10.42
N ASP A 49 0.66 -6.28 10.99
CA ASP A 49 -0.36 -7.18 11.56
C ASP A 49 -0.68 -6.83 13.01
N GLY A 50 -1.33 -5.68 13.24
CA GLY A 50 -1.73 -5.23 14.59
C GLY A 50 -0.54 -5.04 15.55
N GLY A 51 0.64 -4.83 14.99
CA GLY A 51 1.92 -4.69 15.67
C GLY A 51 2.71 -3.46 15.18
N PRO A 52 4.06 -3.47 15.30
CA PRO A 52 4.89 -2.44 14.71
C PRO A 52 4.81 -2.47 13.17
N VAL A 53 5.03 -1.32 12.53
CA VAL A 53 5.10 -1.27 11.06
C VAL A 53 6.44 -1.76 10.57
N PHE A 54 6.40 -2.60 9.54
CA PHE A 54 7.56 -3.07 8.81
C PHE A 54 7.54 -2.47 7.41
N ALA A 55 8.67 -1.95 6.94
CA ALA A 55 8.78 -1.36 5.62
C ALA A 55 10.01 -1.89 4.89
N LEU A 56 9.78 -2.56 3.76
CA LEU A 56 10.80 -3.10 2.88
C LEU A 56 11.37 -1.97 2.01
N LEU A 57 12.66 -1.70 2.20
CA LEU A 57 13.39 -0.67 1.50
C LEU A 57 14.39 -1.28 0.51
N ARG A 58 14.43 -0.77 -0.71
CA ARG A 58 15.50 -1.01 -1.67
C ARG A 58 16.49 0.12 -1.65
N SER A 59 17.78 -0.20 -1.58
CA SER A 59 18.85 0.78 -1.58
C SER A 59 19.83 0.52 -2.74
N THR A 60 20.32 1.57 -3.41
CA THR A 60 21.23 1.47 -4.56
C THR A 60 22.30 2.57 -4.61
N ASP A 61 23.47 2.24 -5.16
CA ASP A 61 24.54 3.19 -5.48
C ASP A 61 24.35 3.78 -6.90
N GLN A 62 24.14 5.10 -7.03
CA GLN A 62 24.11 5.93 -8.27
C GLN A 62 23.24 5.44 -9.48
N PRO A 63 22.60 6.35 -10.24
CA PRO A 63 21.95 6.00 -11.51
C PRO A 63 22.94 5.37 -12.52
N GLY A 64 22.64 4.16 -12.98
CA GLY A 64 23.43 3.49 -14.02
C GLY A 64 24.71 2.80 -13.53
N SER A 65 24.90 2.67 -12.22
CA SER A 65 25.91 1.75 -11.69
C SER A 65 25.42 0.30 -11.85
N ALA A 66 26.35 -0.62 -12.10
CA ALA A 66 26.07 -2.05 -12.19
C ALA A 66 26.06 -2.73 -10.81
N ALA A 67 26.09 -1.96 -9.71
CA ALA A 67 26.06 -2.51 -8.38
C ALA A 67 24.65 -3.08 -8.09
N PRO A 68 24.55 -4.31 -7.53
CA PRO A 68 23.25 -4.86 -7.14
C PRO A 68 22.63 -4.01 -6.03
N ALA A 69 21.30 -3.89 -6.06
CA ALA A 69 20.57 -3.27 -4.96
C ALA A 69 20.70 -4.11 -3.70
N THR A 70 20.81 -3.47 -2.53
CA THR A 70 20.60 -4.13 -1.24
C THR A 70 19.17 -3.87 -0.79
N TYR A 71 18.66 -4.75 0.07
CA TYR A 71 17.33 -4.59 0.67
C TYR A 71 17.48 -4.45 2.17
N HIS A 72 16.65 -3.63 2.80
CA HIS A 72 16.64 -3.42 4.23
C HIS A 72 15.21 -3.53 4.73
N MET A 73 15.01 -4.23 5.85
CA MET A 73 13.73 -4.22 6.53
C MET A 73 13.78 -3.20 7.65
N LEU A 74 12.97 -2.15 7.55
CA LEU A 74 12.83 -1.16 8.60
C LEU A 74 11.67 -1.56 9.51
N ARG A 75 11.83 -1.39 10.82
CA ARG A 75 10.76 -1.57 11.82
C ARG A 75 10.52 -0.27 12.57
N ARG A 76 9.26 0.10 12.74
CA ARG A 76 8.82 1.21 13.57
C ARG A 76 8.17 0.70 14.84
N ASP A 77 8.85 0.89 15.96
CA ASP A 77 8.28 0.76 17.31
C ASP A 77 8.04 2.14 17.89
N THR A 78 7.38 2.27 19.05
CA THR A 78 7.17 3.56 19.76
C THR A 78 8.43 4.42 19.93
N GLY A 79 9.62 3.80 19.98
CA GLY A 79 10.92 4.48 20.09
C GLY A 79 11.52 5.03 18.80
N GLY A 80 10.88 4.83 17.65
CA GLY A 80 11.35 5.26 16.33
C GLY A 80 11.71 4.10 15.40
N TRP A 81 12.33 4.44 14.27
CA TRP A 81 12.72 3.48 13.24
C TRP A 81 14.03 2.76 13.57
N THR A 82 14.06 1.45 13.33
CA THR A 82 15.24 0.59 13.43
C THR A 82 15.43 -0.19 12.13
N ASP A 83 16.66 -0.26 11.62
CA ASP A 83 17.01 -1.14 10.50
C ASP A 83 17.30 -2.55 11.03
N LEU A 84 16.53 -3.54 10.59
CA LEU A 84 16.65 -4.96 10.94
C LEU A 84 17.61 -5.72 10.03
N GLY A 85 18.29 -5.02 9.12
CA GLY A 85 19.32 -5.54 8.24
C GLY A 85 18.77 -6.14 6.95
N GLU A 86 19.68 -6.78 6.23
CA GLU A 86 19.51 -7.25 4.86
C GLU A 86 18.97 -8.69 4.79
N PRO A 87 17.77 -8.91 4.22
CA PRO A 87 17.23 -10.27 4.01
C PRO A 87 18.04 -11.11 3.01
N ASP A 88 18.82 -10.45 2.16
CA ASP A 88 19.67 -11.05 1.12
C ASP A 88 21.12 -11.30 1.56
N ARG A 89 21.52 -10.90 2.77
CA ARG A 89 22.90 -11.01 3.25
C ARG A 89 23.48 -12.43 3.21
N ASN A 90 22.62 -13.41 3.41
CA ASN A 90 22.97 -14.83 3.43
C ASN A 90 22.61 -15.55 2.12
N ALA A 91 22.30 -14.81 1.06
CA ALA A 91 22.03 -15.40 -0.25
C ALA A 91 23.27 -16.17 -0.73
N GLY A 92 23.03 -17.40 -1.22
CA GLY A 92 24.05 -18.20 -1.87
C GLY A 92 24.42 -17.62 -3.25
N PRO A 93 24.63 -18.46 -4.28
CA PRO A 93 25.00 -17.97 -5.61
C PRO A 93 23.86 -17.26 -6.37
N GLY A 94 22.61 -17.36 -5.93
CA GLY A 94 21.46 -16.69 -6.54
C GLY A 94 21.32 -15.24 -6.06
N ILE A 95 20.73 -14.38 -6.91
CA ILE A 95 20.49 -12.97 -6.57
C ILE A 95 19.01 -12.80 -6.23
N PRO A 96 18.63 -12.68 -4.95
CA PRO A 96 17.24 -12.45 -4.59
C PRO A 96 16.79 -11.05 -4.99
N VAL A 97 15.51 -10.95 -5.36
CA VAL A 97 14.80 -9.70 -5.61
C VAL A 97 13.53 -9.76 -4.79
N TRP A 98 13.46 -8.94 -3.75
CA TRP A 98 12.32 -8.86 -2.84
C TRP A 98 11.33 -7.82 -3.33
N LEU A 99 10.04 -8.15 -3.24
CA LEU A 99 8.92 -7.36 -3.75
C LEU A 99 7.78 -7.22 -2.75
N ALA A 100 7.74 -8.09 -1.74
CA ALA A 100 6.67 -8.14 -0.76
C ALA A 100 7.23 -8.46 0.63
N SER A 101 6.45 -8.14 1.64
CA SER A 101 6.69 -8.39 3.05
C SER A 101 5.40 -8.80 3.74
N ALA A 102 5.53 -9.57 4.81
CA ALA A 102 4.42 -9.89 5.71
C ALA A 102 4.92 -9.99 7.15
N ALA A 103 4.25 -9.31 8.07
CA ALA A 103 4.44 -9.37 9.49
C ALA A 103 3.52 -10.46 10.06
N ALA A 104 4.08 -11.48 10.68
CA ALA A 104 3.29 -12.54 11.29
C ALA A 104 2.96 -12.21 12.77
N PRO A 105 1.83 -12.69 13.30
CA PRO A 105 1.42 -12.44 14.70
C PRO A 105 2.42 -12.94 15.75
N ASP A 106 3.30 -13.88 15.37
CA ASP A 106 4.37 -14.40 16.24
C ASP A 106 5.64 -13.54 16.25
N GLY A 107 5.62 -12.39 15.56
CA GLY A 107 6.71 -11.43 15.45
C GLY A 107 7.71 -11.74 14.35
N ARG A 108 7.60 -12.86 13.62
CA ARG A 108 8.41 -13.10 12.43
C ARG A 108 8.04 -12.12 11.33
N VAL A 109 9.04 -11.71 10.55
CA VAL A 109 8.84 -10.88 9.36
C VAL A 109 9.33 -11.65 8.16
N TRP A 110 8.47 -11.80 7.17
CA TRP A 110 8.78 -12.47 5.93
C TRP A 110 9.01 -11.44 4.84
N VAL A 111 9.92 -11.75 3.92
CA VAL A 111 10.01 -11.09 2.63
C VAL A 111 9.85 -12.12 1.54
N GLY A 112 9.17 -11.73 0.47
CA GLY A 112 8.89 -12.57 -0.69
C GLY A 112 9.29 -11.87 -1.98
N GLY A 113 9.59 -12.67 -2.98
CA GLY A 113 9.85 -12.16 -4.32
C GLY A 113 10.30 -13.29 -5.24
N LYS A 114 11.49 -13.14 -5.80
CA LYS A 114 12.10 -14.15 -6.67
C LYS A 114 13.59 -14.29 -6.48
N MET A 115 14.10 -15.47 -6.75
CA MET A 115 15.51 -15.71 -7.00
C MET A 115 15.79 -15.49 -8.48
N GLN A 116 16.58 -14.47 -8.82
CA GLN A 116 17.10 -14.34 -10.19
C GLN A 116 18.19 -15.41 -10.38
N PRO A 117 18.03 -16.29 -11.37
CA PRO A 117 19.00 -17.34 -11.63
C PRO A 117 20.12 -16.82 -12.54
N ASP A 118 21.08 -17.71 -12.84
CA ASP A 118 21.97 -17.53 -13.98
C ASP A 118 21.16 -17.27 -15.28
N PRO A 119 21.74 -16.61 -16.31
CA PRO A 119 21.02 -15.99 -17.45
C PRO A 119 20.08 -16.86 -18.31
N PHE A 120 19.94 -18.15 -18.00
CA PHE A 120 19.21 -19.14 -18.80
C PHE A 120 18.17 -19.95 -18.00
N ALA A 121 17.97 -19.68 -16.72
CA ALA A 121 16.94 -20.34 -15.90
C ALA A 121 15.73 -19.42 -15.66
N LEU A 122 14.60 -20.02 -15.31
CA LEU A 122 13.41 -19.28 -14.88
C LEU A 122 13.62 -18.79 -13.45
N SER A 123 13.12 -17.59 -13.14
CA SER A 123 13.15 -17.10 -11.76
C SER A 123 12.26 -17.98 -10.88
N GLU A 124 12.74 -18.39 -9.73
CA GLU A 124 11.97 -19.18 -8.77
C GLU A 124 11.39 -18.24 -7.70
N PRO A 125 10.13 -18.41 -7.27
CA PRO A 125 9.62 -17.63 -6.17
C PRO A 125 10.45 -17.95 -4.93
N ALA A 126 10.77 -16.93 -4.15
CA ALA A 126 11.67 -17.09 -3.02
C ALA A 126 11.18 -16.29 -1.82
N VAL A 127 11.57 -16.75 -0.63
CA VAL A 127 11.27 -16.10 0.64
C VAL A 127 12.50 -16.06 1.54
N SER A 128 12.51 -15.11 2.47
CA SER A 128 13.43 -15.06 3.61
C SER A 128 12.66 -14.62 4.84
N VAL A 129 13.02 -15.11 6.02
CA VAL A 129 12.32 -14.80 7.27
C VAL A 129 13.30 -14.30 8.32
N LEU A 130 12.91 -13.25 9.03
CA LEU A 130 13.57 -12.75 10.22
C LEU A 130 13.04 -13.49 11.45
N ASP A 131 13.94 -14.12 12.18
CA ASP A 131 13.65 -14.67 13.50
C ASP A 131 13.66 -13.52 14.54
N PRO A 132 12.53 -13.25 15.25
CA PRO A 132 12.42 -12.11 16.15
C PRO A 132 13.24 -12.26 17.43
N ASP A 133 13.53 -13.49 17.87
CA ASP A 133 14.28 -13.76 19.09
C ASP A 133 15.78 -13.52 18.90
N THR A 134 16.28 -13.82 17.70
CA THR A 134 17.70 -13.73 17.36
C THR A 134 18.06 -12.50 16.54
N GLY A 135 17.09 -11.90 15.85
CA GLY A 135 17.31 -10.83 14.87
C GLY A 135 18.10 -11.28 13.65
N VAL A 136 18.04 -12.57 13.31
CA VAL A 136 18.81 -13.16 12.21
C VAL A 136 17.87 -13.55 11.06
N TRP A 137 18.20 -13.09 9.85
CA TRP A 137 17.55 -13.53 8.62
C TRP A 137 17.96 -14.95 8.24
N SER A 138 16.98 -15.76 7.83
CA SER A 138 17.22 -17.06 7.23
C SER A 138 18.02 -16.92 5.94
N THR A 139 18.60 -18.04 5.48
CA THR A 139 19.05 -18.11 4.10
C THR A 139 17.81 -18.04 3.19
N PRO A 140 17.84 -17.24 2.11
CA PRO A 140 16.78 -17.23 1.11
C PRO A 140 16.46 -18.64 0.60
N GLU A 141 15.17 -19.00 0.62
CA GLU A 141 14.66 -20.30 0.21
C GLU A 141 13.78 -20.15 -1.02
N ASN A 142 13.97 -21.03 -2.01
CA ASN A 142 13.11 -21.10 -3.19
C ASN A 142 11.89 -21.96 -2.89
N ILE A 143 10.72 -21.51 -3.34
CA ILE A 143 9.46 -22.24 -3.20
C ILE A 143 9.24 -23.06 -4.48
N PRO A 144 9.22 -24.40 -4.38
CA PRO A 144 8.93 -25.24 -5.53
C PRO A 144 7.45 -25.11 -5.91
N LEU A 145 7.20 -24.80 -7.18
CA LEU A 145 5.84 -24.79 -7.73
C LEU A 145 5.43 -26.19 -8.17
N MET A 146 4.12 -26.47 -8.16
CA MET A 146 3.57 -27.74 -8.61
C MET A 146 3.96 -28.01 -10.05
N ALA A 147 4.44 -29.23 -10.32
CA ALA A 147 4.78 -29.65 -11.66
C ALA A 147 3.53 -29.66 -12.57
N GLN A 148 3.73 -29.28 -13.84
CA GLN A 148 2.67 -29.41 -14.84
C GLN A 148 2.34 -30.89 -15.05
N THR A 149 1.05 -31.22 -15.06
CA THR A 149 0.56 -32.58 -15.28
C THR A 149 0.17 -32.84 -16.75
N GLY A 150 0.27 -31.83 -17.63
CA GLY A 150 -0.10 -31.89 -19.05
C GLY A 150 1.04 -31.49 -20.00
N ASP A 151 0.99 -32.00 -21.24
CA ASP A 151 1.95 -31.69 -22.31
C ASP A 151 1.73 -30.27 -22.87
N PRO A 152 2.80 -29.48 -23.08
CA PRO A 152 4.20 -29.79 -22.83
C PRO A 152 4.68 -29.45 -21.42
N PHE A 153 5.52 -30.35 -20.90
CA PHE A 153 6.20 -30.20 -19.63
C PHE A 153 7.29 -29.13 -19.74
N ALA A 154 7.22 -28.13 -18.88
CA ALA A 154 8.29 -27.18 -18.64
C ALA A 154 8.49 -26.97 -17.13
N ASP A 155 9.72 -26.68 -16.74
CA ASP A 155 10.01 -26.17 -15.40
C ASP A 155 9.22 -24.87 -15.20
N ARG A 156 8.75 -24.64 -13.98
CA ARG A 156 7.96 -23.45 -13.64
C ARG A 156 8.80 -22.49 -12.83
N GLY A 157 8.73 -21.23 -13.24
CA GLY A 157 9.23 -20.11 -12.46
C GLY A 157 8.09 -19.37 -11.79
N GLY A 158 8.43 -18.41 -10.94
CA GLY A 158 7.46 -17.57 -10.26
C GLY A 158 8.08 -16.32 -9.68
N THR A 159 7.22 -15.37 -9.36
CA THR A 159 7.57 -14.15 -8.64
C THR A 159 6.43 -13.85 -7.70
N ILE A 160 6.72 -13.80 -6.39
CA ILE A 160 5.79 -13.26 -5.39
C ILE A 160 5.76 -11.74 -5.55
N THR A 161 4.56 -11.17 -5.52
CA THR A 161 4.32 -9.73 -5.66
C THR A 161 3.64 -9.12 -4.44
N ALA A 162 2.89 -9.91 -3.66
CA ALA A 162 2.31 -9.50 -2.39
C ALA A 162 2.23 -10.69 -1.43
N MET A 163 2.22 -10.38 -0.13
CA MET A 163 2.14 -11.35 0.96
C MET A 163 1.29 -10.77 2.08
N ASP A 164 0.63 -11.65 2.83
CA ASP A 164 -0.07 -11.26 4.06
C ASP A 164 -0.12 -12.45 5.04
N ALA A 165 -0.31 -12.16 6.32
CA ALA A 165 -0.42 -13.13 7.40
C ALA A 165 -1.83 -13.12 8.00
N ALA A 166 -2.46 -14.28 8.07
CA ALA A 166 -3.69 -14.43 8.82
C ALA A 166 -3.42 -14.37 10.35
N PRO A 167 -4.42 -14.02 11.17
CA PRO A 167 -4.26 -13.90 12.63
C PRO A 167 -3.78 -15.16 13.37
N ASP A 168 -3.87 -16.36 12.75
CA ASP A 168 -3.35 -17.60 13.33
C ASP A 168 -1.88 -17.90 12.97
N GLY A 169 -1.26 -17.04 12.15
CA GLY A 169 0.10 -17.18 11.66
C GLY A 169 0.23 -17.90 10.32
N THR A 170 -0.87 -18.30 9.69
CA THR A 170 -0.87 -18.81 8.32
C THR A 170 -0.48 -17.71 7.35
N LEU A 171 0.52 -17.95 6.50
CA LEU A 171 0.95 -17.00 5.49
C LEU A 171 0.34 -17.29 4.14
N PHE A 172 0.02 -16.22 3.43
CA PHE A 172 -0.42 -16.25 2.05
C PHE A 172 0.51 -15.39 1.21
N ALA A 173 0.75 -15.83 -0.02
CA ALA A 173 1.51 -15.06 -0.98
C ALA A 173 0.91 -15.22 -2.36
N VAL A 174 0.80 -14.12 -3.09
CA VAL A 174 0.31 -14.12 -4.46
C VAL A 174 1.36 -13.63 -5.42
N GLY A 175 1.19 -13.98 -6.69
CA GLY A 175 2.11 -13.53 -7.71
C GLY A 175 1.85 -14.14 -9.07
N ASN A 176 2.93 -14.22 -9.83
CA ASN A 176 2.90 -14.60 -11.23
C ASN A 176 3.79 -15.82 -11.44
N ALA A 177 3.21 -16.94 -11.85
CA ALA A 177 3.95 -18.13 -12.24
C ALA A 177 4.19 -18.15 -13.75
N THR A 178 5.40 -18.54 -14.16
CA THR A 178 5.88 -18.56 -15.55
C THR A 178 6.22 -19.97 -16.01
N GLY A 179 6.45 -20.14 -17.30
CA GLY A 179 6.85 -21.43 -17.89
C GLY A 179 5.67 -22.34 -18.22
N PHE A 180 4.47 -21.80 -18.46
CA PHE A 180 3.28 -22.59 -18.82
C PHE A 180 3.17 -22.90 -20.31
N GLY A 181 2.83 -24.16 -20.63
CA GLY A 181 2.53 -24.61 -21.99
C GLY A 181 3.72 -24.54 -22.97
N GLY A 182 3.45 -24.76 -24.26
CA GLY A 182 4.49 -24.92 -25.29
C GLY A 182 5.17 -23.66 -25.80
N ALA A 183 4.76 -22.51 -25.28
CA ALA A 183 5.23 -21.20 -25.75
C ALA A 183 6.22 -20.51 -24.82
N GLY A 184 6.55 -21.07 -23.65
CA GLY A 184 7.58 -20.55 -22.74
C GLY A 184 7.24 -19.23 -22.01
N ASP A 185 6.35 -18.40 -22.56
CA ASP A 185 6.05 -17.04 -22.08
C ASP A 185 4.64 -16.90 -21.46
N VAL A 186 3.94 -18.00 -21.16
CA VAL A 186 2.63 -17.91 -20.50
C VAL A 186 2.83 -17.70 -19.01
N THR A 187 2.20 -16.64 -18.50
CA THR A 187 2.15 -16.31 -17.07
C THR A 187 0.74 -16.58 -16.55
N VAL A 188 0.62 -17.20 -15.38
CA VAL A 188 -0.64 -17.47 -14.68
C VAL A 188 -0.59 -16.95 -13.24
N PRO A 189 -1.74 -16.71 -12.58
CA PRO A 189 -1.77 -16.37 -11.17
C PRO A 189 -1.12 -17.47 -10.36
N MET A 190 -0.41 -17.07 -9.32
CA MET A 190 0.18 -17.95 -8.34
C MET A 190 -0.44 -17.60 -6.99
N PHE A 191 -0.88 -18.63 -6.27
CA PHE A 191 -1.37 -18.51 -4.90
C PHE A 191 -0.62 -19.53 -4.04
N LEU A 192 0.08 -19.05 -3.03
CA LEU A 192 0.91 -19.84 -2.14
C LEU A 192 0.39 -19.71 -0.71
N MET A 193 0.52 -20.79 0.06
CA MET A 193 0.10 -20.87 1.45
C MET A 193 1.19 -21.54 2.29
N ASN A 194 1.35 -21.10 3.54
CA ASN A 194 2.17 -21.77 4.54
C ASN A 194 1.48 -21.74 5.91
N ASP A 195 0.96 -22.89 6.32
CA ASP A 195 0.27 -23.13 7.60
C ASP A 195 1.22 -23.60 8.73
N GLY A 196 2.53 -23.42 8.53
CA GLY A 196 3.59 -23.97 9.38
C GLY A 196 4.15 -25.31 8.91
N GLY A 197 3.53 -25.95 7.91
CA GLY A 197 4.03 -27.15 7.24
C GLY A 197 5.09 -26.87 6.14
N GLY A 198 5.31 -25.61 5.80
CA GLY A 198 6.12 -25.17 4.66
C GLY A 198 5.25 -24.63 3.53
N TRP A 199 5.88 -23.94 2.58
CA TRP A 199 5.17 -23.32 1.46
C TRP A 199 4.64 -24.35 0.47
N ILE A 200 3.35 -24.24 0.15
CA ILE A 200 2.68 -25.00 -0.90
C ILE A 200 2.05 -24.04 -1.89
N GLU A 201 2.01 -24.44 -3.15
CA GLU A 201 1.16 -23.78 -4.14
C GLU A 201 -0.25 -24.38 -4.04
N VAL A 202 -1.25 -23.51 -3.91
CA VAL A 202 -2.66 -23.90 -3.87
C VAL A 202 -3.10 -24.13 -5.32
N ALA A 203 -3.38 -25.39 -5.65
CA ALA A 203 -3.96 -25.73 -6.94
C ALA A 203 -5.42 -25.29 -6.99
N ASP A 204 -5.83 -24.68 -8.09
CA ASP A 204 -7.24 -24.61 -8.43
C ASP A 204 -7.58 -25.73 -9.43
N PRO A 205 -8.42 -26.71 -9.07
CA PRO A 205 -8.92 -27.73 -9.99
C PRO A 205 -10.06 -27.25 -10.90
N ALA A 206 -10.66 -26.08 -10.66
CA ALA A 206 -11.76 -25.49 -11.42
C ALA A 206 -11.28 -24.45 -12.46
N PHE A 207 -10.22 -23.71 -12.16
CA PHE A 207 -9.51 -22.93 -13.17
C PHE A 207 -8.56 -23.82 -13.96
N ASP A 208 -9.05 -24.41 -15.03
CA ASP A 208 -8.17 -24.81 -16.12
C ASP A 208 -7.78 -23.49 -16.82
N TRP A 209 -6.80 -22.73 -16.29
CA TRP A 209 -6.34 -21.46 -16.89
C TRP A 209 -6.08 -21.73 -18.36
N PRO A 210 -6.95 -21.28 -19.29
CA PRO A 210 -6.86 -21.75 -20.64
C PRO A 210 -5.54 -21.24 -21.18
N GLY A 211 -4.61 -22.16 -21.41
CA GLY A 211 -3.46 -21.96 -22.27
C GLY A 211 -3.99 -21.63 -23.66
N GLY A 212 -4.35 -20.37 -23.86
CA GLY A 212 -5.11 -19.88 -25.00
C GLY A 212 -4.51 -18.59 -25.53
N GLY A 213 -3.18 -18.55 -25.64
CA GLY A 213 -2.42 -17.58 -26.43
C GLY A 213 -3.00 -16.17 -26.51
N VAL A 214 -2.84 -15.37 -25.45
CA VAL A 214 -3.21 -13.96 -25.48
C VAL A 214 -2.18 -13.14 -24.72
N GLY A 215 -1.52 -12.23 -25.45
CA GLY A 215 -0.36 -11.45 -25.03
C GLY A 215 -0.66 -10.30 -24.07
N ALA A 216 -1.53 -10.51 -23.09
CA ALA A 216 -1.75 -9.59 -21.98
C ALA A 216 -1.48 -10.36 -20.68
N GLY A 217 -0.36 -10.04 -20.02
CA GLY A 217 0.06 -10.73 -18.80
C GLY A 217 -0.98 -10.61 -17.69
N ILE A 218 -1.28 -11.75 -17.07
CA ILE A 218 -1.89 -11.81 -15.75
C ILE A 218 -0.95 -11.13 -14.75
N ALA A 219 -1.53 -10.42 -13.80
CA ALA A 219 -0.82 -9.88 -12.66
C ALA A 219 -1.63 -10.18 -11.39
N MET A 220 -1.00 -10.71 -10.35
CA MET A 220 -1.51 -10.59 -8.98
C MET A 220 -0.80 -9.41 -8.34
N ASN A 221 -1.55 -8.49 -7.76
CA ASN A 221 -1.01 -7.22 -7.27
C ASN A 221 -1.02 -7.16 -5.75
N ASP A 222 -2.06 -7.67 -5.10
CA ASP A 222 -2.20 -7.57 -3.64
C ASP A 222 -3.02 -8.74 -3.05
N VAL A 223 -2.86 -8.99 -1.75
CA VAL A 223 -3.55 -10.06 -1.00
C VAL A 223 -3.87 -9.60 0.42
N LEU A 224 -5.08 -9.91 0.88
CA LEU A 224 -5.60 -9.64 2.22
C LEU A 224 -6.03 -10.95 2.88
N ALA A 225 -5.46 -11.28 4.03
CA ALA A 225 -5.70 -12.49 4.80
C ALA A 225 -6.44 -12.19 6.11
N LEU A 226 -7.77 -12.13 6.06
CA LEU A 226 -8.62 -11.91 7.23
C LEU A 226 -8.63 -13.11 8.18
N ALA A 227 -8.58 -14.31 7.61
CA ALA A 227 -8.50 -15.58 8.31
C ALA A 227 -7.86 -16.65 7.41
N PRO A 228 -7.45 -17.81 7.95
CA PRO A 228 -6.89 -18.92 7.15
C PRO A 228 -7.86 -19.48 6.11
N ASP A 229 -9.15 -19.21 6.29
CA ASP A 229 -10.27 -19.62 5.46
C ASP A 229 -11.04 -18.43 4.85
N ASP A 230 -10.48 -17.22 4.93
CA ASP A 230 -11.04 -16.02 4.33
C ASP A 230 -9.91 -15.10 3.83
N VAL A 231 -9.50 -15.33 2.59
CA VAL A 231 -8.39 -14.59 1.96
C VAL A 231 -8.84 -14.07 0.62
N TRP A 232 -8.57 -12.79 0.36
CA TRP A 232 -8.92 -12.10 -0.87
C TRP A 232 -7.67 -11.68 -1.60
N ALA A 233 -7.65 -11.81 -2.92
CA ALA A 233 -6.51 -11.40 -3.72
C ALA A 233 -6.97 -10.67 -4.98
N VAL A 234 -6.22 -9.64 -5.35
CA VAL A 234 -6.56 -8.75 -6.45
C VAL A 234 -5.48 -8.67 -7.51
N GLY A 235 -5.88 -8.31 -8.73
CA GLY A 235 -4.94 -8.10 -9.81
C GLY A 235 -5.59 -7.86 -11.17
N ARG A 236 -5.03 -8.48 -12.20
CA ARG A 236 -5.42 -8.35 -13.60
C ARG A 236 -5.71 -9.69 -14.26
N HIS A 237 -6.91 -9.78 -14.80
CA HIS A 237 -7.38 -10.88 -15.63
C HIS A 237 -7.01 -10.65 -17.11
N PRO A 238 -6.58 -11.68 -17.86
CA PRO A 238 -6.11 -11.49 -19.23
C PRO A 238 -7.28 -11.29 -20.20
N ALA A 239 -7.02 -10.65 -21.34
CA ALA A 239 -8.01 -10.53 -22.41
C ALA A 239 -8.06 -11.81 -23.25
N GLY A 240 -9.25 -12.28 -23.63
CA GLY A 240 -9.43 -13.18 -24.78
C GLY A 240 -9.91 -14.60 -24.50
N ASP A 241 -10.33 -14.89 -23.27
CA ASP A 241 -11.02 -16.12 -22.87
C ASP A 241 -12.55 -16.02 -22.94
N GLY A 242 -13.08 -14.87 -23.36
CA GLY A 242 -14.52 -14.61 -23.47
C GLY A 242 -15.15 -13.95 -22.23
N ILE A 243 -14.37 -13.79 -21.15
CA ILE A 243 -14.78 -13.08 -19.92
C ILE A 243 -14.35 -11.61 -19.97
N GLY A 244 -13.26 -11.29 -20.68
CA GLY A 244 -12.75 -9.93 -20.88
C GLY A 244 -11.50 -9.64 -20.05
N ALA A 245 -10.66 -8.70 -20.51
CA ALA A 245 -9.58 -8.18 -19.67
C ALA A 245 -10.16 -7.21 -18.63
N GLY A 246 -9.62 -7.21 -17.42
CA GLY A 246 -10.02 -6.31 -16.35
C GLY A 246 -9.47 -6.71 -14.99
N GLY A 247 -10.01 -6.10 -13.94
CA GLY A 247 -9.76 -6.45 -12.55
C GLY A 247 -10.00 -7.93 -12.29
N LEU A 248 -9.06 -8.55 -11.57
CA LEU A 248 -9.15 -9.91 -11.05
C LEU A 248 -9.40 -9.81 -9.55
N LEU A 249 -10.45 -10.47 -9.05
CA LEU A 249 -10.68 -10.64 -7.62
C LEU A 249 -10.92 -12.13 -7.35
N ILE A 250 -10.11 -12.70 -6.47
CA ILE A 250 -10.14 -14.11 -6.10
C ILE A 250 -10.39 -14.21 -4.59
N HIS A 251 -11.24 -15.16 -4.19
CA HIS A 251 -11.54 -15.48 -2.80
C HIS A 251 -11.15 -16.92 -2.49
N TRP A 252 -10.44 -17.13 -1.38
CA TRP A 252 -10.12 -18.41 -0.79
C TRP A 252 -11.02 -18.65 0.42
N ASP A 253 -11.76 -19.76 0.41
CA ASP A 253 -12.73 -20.13 1.45
C ASP A 253 -12.21 -21.16 2.48
N GLY A 254 -10.88 -21.36 2.53
CA GLY A 254 -10.25 -22.41 3.34
C GLY A 254 -10.16 -23.77 2.64
N SER A 255 -10.80 -23.93 1.48
CA SER A 255 -10.82 -25.19 0.74
C SER A 255 -10.59 -25.05 -0.76
N SER A 256 -11.03 -23.95 -1.35
CA SER A 256 -10.93 -23.67 -2.78
C SER A 256 -10.81 -22.18 -3.07
N LEU A 257 -10.15 -21.87 -4.18
CA LEU A 257 -10.17 -20.54 -4.77
C LEU A 257 -11.41 -20.38 -5.65
N SER A 258 -12.01 -19.20 -5.61
CA SER A 258 -13.14 -18.83 -6.46
C SER A 258 -12.93 -17.43 -7.04
N LEU A 259 -13.28 -17.26 -8.31
CA LEU A 259 -13.32 -15.95 -8.95
C LEU A 259 -14.60 -15.23 -8.56
N VAL A 260 -14.48 -13.96 -8.19
CA VAL A 260 -15.62 -13.16 -7.76
C VAL A 260 -16.21 -12.44 -8.98
N GLU A 261 -17.47 -12.75 -9.28
CA GLU A 261 -18.20 -12.24 -10.44
C GLU A 261 -18.82 -10.84 -10.19
N ASP A 262 -18.76 -9.93 -11.18
CA ASP A 262 -19.56 -8.69 -11.27
C ASP A 262 -21.06 -9.02 -11.37
N PRO A 263 -21.86 -8.62 -10.36
CA PRO A 263 -23.28 -8.89 -10.36
C PRO A 263 -24.06 -8.08 -11.41
N ARG A 264 -23.50 -7.02 -12.01
CA ARG A 264 -24.24 -6.11 -12.93
C ARG A 264 -24.25 -6.56 -14.38
N VAL A 265 -23.28 -7.38 -14.77
CA VAL A 265 -23.16 -7.89 -16.14
C VAL A 265 -23.17 -9.42 -16.20
N GLY A 266 -23.24 -10.10 -15.05
CA GLY A 266 -23.15 -11.56 -14.97
C GLY A 266 -21.80 -12.07 -15.49
N GLY A 267 -20.73 -11.34 -15.17
CA GLY A 267 -19.32 -11.56 -15.58
C GLY A 267 -18.39 -11.29 -14.38
N VAL A 268 -17.10 -10.95 -14.52
CA VAL A 268 -16.13 -10.67 -13.41
C VAL A 268 -16.12 -9.20 -13.01
N LEU A 269 -15.99 -8.82 -11.72
CA LEU A 269 -16.04 -7.41 -11.24
C LEU A 269 -15.19 -6.48 -12.12
N PHE A 270 -15.84 -5.66 -12.94
CA PHE A 270 -15.14 -4.85 -13.94
C PHE A 270 -14.67 -3.53 -13.34
N ILE A 271 -13.43 -3.54 -12.89
CA ILE A 271 -12.53 -2.38 -13.06
C ILE A 271 -11.80 -2.64 -14.39
N ASP A 272 -11.94 -1.74 -15.38
CA ASP A 272 -11.67 -2.02 -16.80
C ASP A 272 -10.23 -2.49 -17.12
N ARG A 273 -9.27 -2.29 -16.22
CA ARG A 273 -7.87 -2.68 -16.41
C ARG A 273 -7.33 -3.65 -15.38
N GLU A 274 -7.22 -3.23 -14.12
CA GLU A 274 -6.56 -3.99 -13.05
C GLU A 274 -6.99 -3.46 -11.69
N LEU A 275 -6.96 -4.34 -10.68
CA LEU A 275 -7.04 -3.97 -9.26
C LEU A 275 -5.63 -3.92 -8.68
N GLY A 276 -5.29 -2.83 -7.99
CA GLY A 276 -3.96 -2.55 -7.45
C GLY A 276 -3.81 -2.87 -5.96
N GLY A 277 -4.86 -2.61 -5.15
CA GLY A 277 -4.80 -2.78 -3.71
C GLY A 277 -6.12 -3.24 -3.09
N ILE A 278 -6.03 -3.87 -1.92
CA ILE A 278 -7.18 -4.38 -1.15
C ILE A 278 -6.94 -4.24 0.36
N ASP A 279 -7.93 -3.77 1.12
CA ASP A 279 -7.86 -3.72 2.58
C ASP A 279 -9.26 -3.80 3.21
N ALA A 280 -9.34 -4.08 4.51
CA ALA A 280 -10.58 -4.29 5.23
C ALA A 280 -10.53 -3.86 6.70
N THR A 281 -11.70 -3.58 7.27
CA THR A 281 -11.87 -3.56 8.74
C THR A 281 -12.35 -4.90 9.29
N GLY A 282 -12.85 -5.77 8.42
CA GLY A 282 -13.30 -7.12 8.75
C GLY A 282 -13.94 -7.83 7.56
N PRO A 283 -14.50 -9.04 7.77
CA PRO A 283 -15.05 -9.87 6.69
C PRO A 283 -16.27 -9.26 5.99
N ASP A 284 -16.93 -8.29 6.61
CA ASP A 284 -18.13 -7.64 6.07
C ASP A 284 -17.87 -6.20 5.57
N ASP A 285 -16.61 -5.77 5.50
CA ASP A 285 -16.24 -4.42 5.07
C ASP A 285 -14.84 -4.44 4.43
N ILE A 286 -14.83 -4.71 3.12
CA ILE A 286 -13.61 -4.88 2.31
C ILE A 286 -13.65 -3.91 1.14
N TRP A 287 -12.55 -3.20 0.91
CA TRP A 287 -12.38 -2.28 -0.20
C TRP A 287 -11.28 -2.75 -1.13
N ALA A 288 -11.54 -2.73 -2.43
CA ALA A 288 -10.55 -2.99 -3.47
C ALA A 288 -10.49 -1.79 -4.42
N VAL A 289 -9.28 -1.40 -4.84
CA VAL A 289 -9.04 -0.24 -5.71
C VAL A 289 -8.24 -0.60 -6.96
N GLY A 290 -8.33 0.19 -8.04
CA GLY A 290 -7.67 -0.13 -9.31
C GLY A 290 -7.78 0.92 -10.43
N ASP A 291 -7.40 0.54 -11.66
CA ASP A 291 -7.49 1.34 -12.90
C ASP A 291 -8.79 1.10 -13.65
N GLY A 292 -9.62 2.14 -13.68
CA GLY A 292 -10.98 2.12 -14.19
C GLY A 292 -11.17 2.87 -15.49
N SER A 293 -10.22 2.93 -16.42
CA SER A 293 -10.42 3.74 -17.64
C SER A 293 -11.47 3.14 -18.60
N ALA A 294 -12.72 3.58 -18.48
CA ALA A 294 -13.74 3.42 -19.52
C ALA A 294 -13.56 4.50 -20.60
N ALA A 295 -13.65 4.13 -21.88
CA ALA A 295 -13.63 5.10 -22.97
C ALA A 295 -14.90 5.99 -22.95
N GLY A 296 -14.87 7.10 -22.19
CA GLY A 296 -15.84 8.20 -22.30
C GLY A 296 -16.71 8.55 -21.09
N GLY A 297 -16.34 8.19 -19.85
CA GLY A 297 -17.07 8.59 -18.63
C GLY A 297 -16.25 8.43 -17.35
N PRO A 298 -16.72 8.95 -16.19
CA PRO A 298 -16.01 8.82 -14.92
C PRO A 298 -15.75 7.35 -14.59
N THR A 299 -14.49 7.10 -14.26
CA THR A 299 -13.86 5.81 -14.02
C THR A 299 -14.33 5.23 -12.68
N VAL A 300 -14.77 3.97 -12.66
CA VAL A 300 -14.90 3.27 -11.38
C VAL A 300 -13.57 2.59 -11.10
N THR A 301 -12.93 3.06 -10.04
CA THR A 301 -11.64 2.59 -9.54
C THR A 301 -11.76 1.91 -8.19
N LEU A 302 -12.99 1.70 -7.67
CA LEU A 302 -13.24 1.09 -6.34
C LEU A 302 -14.40 0.10 -6.35
N ALA A 303 -14.23 -0.97 -5.57
CA ALA A 303 -15.27 -1.92 -5.22
C ALA A 303 -15.33 -2.08 -3.69
N HIS A 304 -16.53 -2.22 -3.15
CA HIS A 304 -16.81 -2.38 -1.72
C HIS A 304 -17.64 -3.63 -1.47
N PHE A 305 -17.23 -4.45 -0.51
CA PHE A 305 -17.97 -5.60 -0.01
C PHE A 305 -18.63 -5.27 1.32
N ASP A 306 -19.93 -5.51 1.42
CA ASP A 306 -20.74 -5.22 2.61
C ASP A 306 -21.08 -6.46 3.47
N GLY A 307 -20.34 -7.55 3.27
CA GLY A 307 -20.61 -8.86 3.88
C GLY A 307 -21.59 -9.72 3.09
N SER A 308 -22.20 -9.17 2.04
CA SER A 308 -23.11 -9.92 1.18
C SER A 308 -22.78 -9.79 -0.30
N ASP A 309 -22.60 -8.56 -0.79
CA ASP A 309 -22.43 -8.28 -2.20
C ASP A 309 -21.30 -7.27 -2.42
N TRP A 310 -20.55 -7.47 -3.51
CA TRP A 310 -19.63 -6.46 -4.01
C TRP A 310 -20.38 -5.40 -4.82
N THR A 311 -20.18 -4.14 -4.47
CA THR A 311 -20.74 -2.99 -5.20
C THR A 311 -19.64 -2.07 -5.69
N LEU A 312 -19.84 -1.48 -6.87
CA LEU A 312 -18.92 -0.49 -7.41
C LEU A 312 -19.17 0.88 -6.79
N ALA A 313 -18.11 1.52 -6.30
CA ALA A 313 -18.14 2.85 -5.71
C ALA A 313 -17.58 3.90 -6.69
N PRO A 314 -18.09 5.14 -6.69
CA PRO A 314 -17.53 6.19 -7.54
C PRO A 314 -16.09 6.51 -7.15
N SER A 315 -15.23 6.79 -8.13
CA SER A 315 -13.88 7.30 -7.86
C SER A 315 -13.95 8.61 -7.07
N PRO A 316 -13.19 8.76 -5.96
CA PRO A 316 -13.03 10.04 -5.28
C PRO A 316 -12.38 11.07 -6.19
N TYR A 317 -11.60 10.62 -7.18
CA TYR A 317 -10.81 11.46 -8.06
C TYR A 317 -11.51 11.61 -9.41
N PRO A 318 -12.12 12.77 -9.72
CA PRO A 318 -12.87 12.96 -10.95
C PRO A 318 -12.01 12.94 -12.22
N THR A 319 -10.67 13.03 -12.07
CA THR A 319 -9.70 13.08 -13.16
C THR A 319 -8.61 12.02 -13.10
N VAL A 320 -8.58 11.17 -12.07
CA VAL A 320 -7.59 10.11 -11.95
C VAL A 320 -8.20 8.81 -12.46
N ASP A 321 -7.46 8.17 -13.37
CA ASP A 321 -7.89 6.93 -14.00
C ASP A 321 -7.48 5.68 -13.19
N ALA A 322 -6.56 5.81 -12.22
CA ALA A 322 -6.01 4.69 -11.45
C ALA A 322 -5.70 4.98 -9.97
N LEU A 323 -6.20 4.11 -9.09
CA LEU A 323 -5.84 4.00 -7.68
C LEU A 323 -4.91 2.81 -7.47
N ASP A 324 -3.88 2.98 -6.63
CA ASP A 324 -2.85 1.95 -6.38
C ASP A 324 -3.02 1.33 -4.99
N HIS A 325 -3.26 2.16 -3.97
CA HIS A 325 -3.29 1.73 -2.58
C HIS A 325 -4.59 2.14 -1.88
N VAL A 326 -5.01 1.31 -0.94
CA VAL A 326 -6.10 1.55 0.00
C VAL A 326 -5.65 1.11 1.39
N VAL A 327 -6.01 1.86 2.42
CA VAL A 327 -5.87 1.45 3.81
C VAL A 327 -7.11 1.86 4.61
N MET A 328 -7.57 0.99 5.49
CA MET A 328 -8.73 1.19 6.34
C MET A 328 -8.27 1.64 7.73
N ALA A 329 -8.80 2.74 8.23
CA ALA A 329 -8.58 3.19 9.60
C ALA A 329 -9.43 2.38 10.59
N SER A 330 -9.05 2.44 11.87
CA SER A 330 -9.76 1.75 12.95
C SER A 330 -11.20 2.23 13.16
N ASP A 331 -11.53 3.44 12.72
CA ASP A 331 -12.87 4.02 12.79
C ASP A 331 -13.76 3.63 11.59
N GLY A 332 -13.24 2.83 10.65
CA GLY A 332 -13.93 2.47 9.42
C GLY A 332 -13.73 3.47 8.27
N SER A 333 -12.97 4.55 8.48
CA SER A 333 -12.65 5.45 7.38
C SER A 333 -11.70 4.80 6.38
N THR A 334 -12.00 4.97 5.10
CA THR A 334 -11.19 4.41 4.00
C THR A 334 -10.27 5.49 3.45
N TRP A 335 -8.99 5.19 3.29
CA TRP A 335 -7.99 6.09 2.72
C TRP A 335 -7.41 5.49 1.45
N THR A 336 -7.28 6.27 0.38
CA THR A 336 -6.74 5.78 -0.89
C THR A 336 -5.91 6.84 -1.61
N THR A 337 -4.98 6.38 -2.43
CA THR A 337 -4.06 7.22 -3.20
C THR A 337 -4.00 6.82 -4.68
N GLY A 338 -3.81 7.82 -5.55
CA GLY A 338 -3.70 7.64 -7.00
C GLY A 338 -2.27 7.40 -7.48
N VAL A 339 -2.12 6.76 -8.65
CA VAL A 339 -0.83 6.43 -9.29
C VAL A 339 -0.07 7.68 -9.78
N PHE A 340 -0.78 8.71 -10.24
CA PHE A 340 -0.19 9.90 -10.86
C PHE A 340 -0.42 11.14 -10.02
N ALA A 341 0.63 11.51 -9.28
CA ALA A 341 0.83 12.70 -8.46
C ALA A 341 0.09 13.99 -8.89
N ASP A 342 -1.17 14.13 -8.50
CA ASP A 342 -1.78 15.42 -8.18
C ASP A 342 -1.51 15.84 -6.73
N ALA A 343 -0.69 15.05 -6.00
CA ALA A 343 -0.45 15.20 -4.57
C ALA A 343 -1.76 15.25 -3.80
N GLN A 344 -2.75 14.43 -4.19
CA GLN A 344 -4.01 14.31 -3.50
C GLN A 344 -4.21 12.91 -2.94
N GLU A 345 -4.78 12.86 -1.76
CA GLU A 345 -5.37 11.67 -1.17
C GLU A 345 -6.88 11.83 -1.07
N ALA A 346 -7.56 10.69 -0.95
CA ALA A 346 -8.97 10.66 -0.66
C ALA A 346 -9.23 9.90 0.63
N TYR A 347 -10.17 10.40 1.42
CA TYR A 347 -10.74 9.65 2.54
C TYR A 347 -12.27 9.56 2.45
N MET A 348 -12.85 8.52 3.04
CA MET A 348 -14.29 8.34 3.20
C MET A 348 -14.63 8.04 4.67
N ASP A 349 -15.51 8.83 5.27
CA ASP A 349 -15.94 8.74 6.69
C ASP A 349 -17.44 8.40 6.85
N GLY A 350 -18.05 7.84 5.79
CA GLY A 350 -19.48 7.57 5.71
C GLY A 350 -20.35 8.76 5.27
N SER A 351 -19.79 9.98 5.16
CA SER A 351 -20.49 11.13 4.56
C SER A 351 -20.28 11.27 3.05
N GLY A 352 -19.29 10.56 2.51
CA GLY A 352 -18.88 10.58 1.11
C GLY A 352 -17.36 10.60 0.99
N TRP A 353 -16.87 10.74 -0.24
CA TRP A 353 -15.45 10.92 -0.51
C TRP A 353 -15.05 12.39 -0.36
N THR A 354 -13.96 12.65 0.34
CA THR A 354 -13.29 13.95 0.40
C THR A 354 -11.88 13.84 -0.16
N LEU A 355 -11.52 14.74 -1.07
CA LEU A 355 -10.17 14.88 -1.60
C LEU A 355 -9.41 15.96 -0.84
N GLN A 356 -8.14 15.69 -0.53
CA GLN A 356 -7.29 16.67 0.12
C GLN A 356 -5.83 16.58 -0.37
N PRO A 357 -5.05 17.67 -0.25
CA PRO A 357 -3.64 17.65 -0.58
C PRO A 357 -2.88 16.72 0.36
N PHE A 358 -2.07 15.83 -0.19
CA PHE A 358 -1.15 15.01 0.55
C PHE A 358 0.06 15.86 0.97
N ALA A 359 0.18 16.11 2.28
CA ALA A 359 1.20 17.00 2.86
C ALA A 359 2.16 16.24 3.79
N PRO A 360 3.43 16.65 3.90
CA PRO A 360 4.16 17.61 3.04
C PRO A 360 4.43 17.15 1.59
N VAL A 361 4.57 18.14 0.69
CA VAL A 361 4.85 18.06 -0.77
C VAL A 361 6.37 18.20 -1.02
N PRO A 362 7.01 17.58 -2.04
CA PRO A 362 6.43 16.98 -3.25
C PRO A 362 6.63 15.47 -3.36
N GLN A 363 5.52 14.74 -3.20
CA GLN A 363 5.47 13.32 -3.49
C GLN A 363 5.46 13.07 -4.99
N THR A 364 6.13 11.98 -5.40
CA THR A 364 6.00 11.48 -6.77
C THR A 364 5.22 10.19 -6.88
N ARG A 365 5.23 9.34 -5.84
CA ARG A 365 4.49 8.08 -5.79
C ARG A 365 4.46 7.50 -4.36
N ILE A 366 3.27 7.04 -3.93
CA ILE A 366 3.12 6.10 -2.80
C ILE A 366 3.43 4.70 -3.31
N GLN A 367 4.20 3.95 -2.54
CA GLN A 367 4.61 2.58 -2.84
C GLN A 367 3.94 1.56 -1.90
N ALA A 368 3.56 1.98 -0.69
CA ALA A 368 2.86 1.14 0.26
C ALA A 368 2.12 1.98 1.31
N MET A 369 1.05 1.40 1.87
CA MET A 369 0.34 1.94 3.02
C MET A 369 0.09 0.81 4.02
N ALA A 370 0.10 1.12 5.32
CA ALA A 370 -0.15 0.13 6.38
C ALA A 370 -0.80 0.81 7.60
N ARG A 371 -1.47 0.02 8.45
CA ARG A 371 -2.03 0.50 9.73
C ARG A 371 -1.37 -0.23 10.90
N ASP A 372 -0.82 0.51 11.84
CA ASP A 372 -0.17 -0.10 13.02
C ASP A 372 -1.14 -0.50 14.14
N ALA A 373 -0.60 -1.15 15.17
CA ALA A 373 -1.32 -1.59 16.36
C ALA A 373 -2.09 -0.47 17.09
N ASP A 374 -1.53 0.74 17.05
CA ASP A 374 -2.11 1.91 17.69
C ASP A 374 -3.17 2.56 16.79
N GLY A 375 -3.38 2.04 15.57
CA GLY A 375 -4.35 2.50 14.56
C GLY A 375 -3.85 3.71 13.76
N VAL A 376 -2.56 4.04 13.85
CA VAL A 376 -1.92 5.07 13.05
C VAL A 376 -1.72 4.53 11.63
N LEU A 377 -2.13 5.32 10.65
CA LEU A 377 -1.90 5.00 9.24
C LEU A 377 -0.51 5.46 8.84
N TRP A 378 0.14 4.66 8.01
CA TRP A 378 1.46 4.92 7.48
C TRP A 378 1.44 4.89 5.96
N ALA A 379 2.16 5.82 5.35
CA ALA A 379 2.35 5.88 3.91
C ALA A 379 3.84 5.99 3.59
N PHE A 380 4.28 5.17 2.65
CA PHE A 380 5.68 5.05 2.23
C PHE A 380 5.80 5.43 0.78
N GLY A 381 6.74 6.30 0.44
CA GLY A 381 6.87 6.74 -0.94
C GLY A 381 8.23 7.32 -1.30
N ASP A 382 8.31 7.76 -2.55
CA ASP A 382 9.52 8.32 -3.15
C ASP A 382 9.40 9.83 -3.39
N VAL A 383 10.41 10.56 -2.93
CA VAL A 383 10.67 11.96 -3.28
C VAL A 383 11.59 11.99 -4.49
N ALA A 384 11.16 12.67 -5.56
CA ALA A 384 12.03 12.88 -6.69
C ALA A 384 13.23 13.77 -6.32
N PRO A 385 14.48 13.40 -6.71
CA PRO A 385 14.80 12.29 -7.58
C PRO A 385 15.44 11.08 -6.88
N ALA A 386 15.48 10.93 -5.55
CA ALA A 386 16.33 9.91 -4.89
C ALA A 386 16.04 9.56 -3.42
N ASP A 387 15.15 10.26 -2.73
CA ASP A 387 14.98 10.09 -1.28
C ASP A 387 13.63 9.44 -0.98
N SER A 388 13.63 8.40 -0.15
CA SER A 388 12.41 7.77 0.38
C SER A 388 11.89 8.55 1.59
N TYR A 389 10.59 8.52 1.83
CA TYR A 389 9.99 9.06 3.06
C TYR A 389 8.97 8.08 3.64
N ALA A 390 8.76 8.18 4.94
CA ALA A 390 7.60 7.65 5.61
C ALA A 390 6.77 8.82 6.14
N GLN A 391 5.45 8.67 6.14
CA GLN A 391 4.51 9.59 6.77
C GLN A 391 3.56 8.81 7.66
N SER A 392 3.11 9.46 8.73
CA SER A 392 2.13 8.90 9.65
C SER A 392 0.92 9.82 9.78
N LEU A 393 -0.26 9.23 9.91
CA LEU A 393 -1.52 9.91 10.18
C LEU A 393 -2.20 9.22 11.36
N ASP A 394 -2.33 9.93 12.48
CA ASP A 394 -3.06 9.43 13.64
C ASP A 394 -4.58 9.68 13.46
N CYS A 395 -5.32 8.59 13.35
CA CYS A 395 -6.79 8.55 13.26
C CYS A 395 -7.44 8.05 14.57
N THR A 396 -6.67 7.80 15.63
CA THR A 396 -7.13 7.11 16.85
C THR A 396 -7.38 8.03 18.02
N SER A 397 -6.72 9.18 18.02
CA SER A 397 -7.11 10.30 18.84
C SER A 397 -8.38 10.90 18.22
N PRO A 398 -9.52 11.02 18.93
CA PRO A 398 -10.67 11.75 18.39
C PRO A 398 -10.16 13.13 18.00
N HIS A 399 -10.11 13.40 16.69
CA HIS A 399 -9.62 14.66 16.18
C HIS A 399 -10.48 15.72 16.85
N CYS A 400 -9.80 16.61 17.55
CA CYS A 400 -10.44 17.78 18.08
C CYS A 400 -10.34 18.82 16.97
N PRO A 401 -11.40 19.13 16.22
CA PRO A 401 -11.29 20.07 15.09
C PRO A 401 -10.89 21.49 15.53
N ALA A 402 -10.85 21.70 16.84
CA ALA A 402 -10.44 22.93 17.48
C ALA A 402 -9.00 22.88 18.04
N ASP A 403 -8.29 21.74 18.00
CA ASP A 403 -6.85 21.62 18.33
C ASP A 403 -6.07 21.75 17.02
N LEU A 404 -5.74 22.99 16.66
CA LEU A 404 -5.15 23.31 15.36
C LEU A 404 -3.63 23.34 15.40
N ASN A 405 -3.02 23.33 16.59
CA ASN A 405 -1.57 23.22 16.72
C ASN A 405 -1.11 21.77 16.95
N GLY A 406 -2.04 20.83 17.16
CA GLY A 406 -1.81 19.39 17.28
C GLY A 406 -1.12 19.00 18.60
N ASP A 407 -1.24 19.81 19.64
CA ASP A 407 -0.56 19.57 20.92
C ASP A 407 -1.37 18.75 21.92
N GLY A 408 -2.61 18.40 21.57
CA GLY A 408 -3.53 17.61 22.38
C GLY A 408 -4.28 18.42 23.44
N VAL A 409 -4.16 19.76 23.45
CA VAL A 409 -4.73 20.64 24.47
C VAL A 409 -5.39 21.86 23.84
N LEU A 410 -6.71 21.96 23.98
CA LEU A 410 -7.44 23.18 23.60
C LEU A 410 -7.04 24.38 24.46
N ASP A 411 -6.28 25.29 23.87
CA ASP A 411 -5.84 26.51 24.53
C ASP A 411 -5.83 27.74 23.59
N LEU A 412 -5.14 28.80 24.02
CA LEU A 412 -5.12 30.05 23.25
C LEU A 412 -4.29 29.95 21.97
N ASN A 413 -3.39 28.97 21.86
CA ASN A 413 -2.58 28.73 20.69
C ASN A 413 -3.43 28.20 19.53
N ASP A 414 -4.47 27.42 19.81
CA ASP A 414 -5.41 26.97 18.77
C ASP A 414 -6.29 28.09 18.24
N ILE A 415 -6.78 28.95 19.15
CA ILE A 415 -7.54 30.13 18.74
C ILE A 415 -6.65 31.03 17.88
N GLN A 416 -5.38 31.17 18.25
CA GLN A 416 -4.42 31.95 17.47
C GLN A 416 -4.17 31.30 16.09
N ALA A 417 -4.00 29.97 16.03
CA ALA A 417 -3.84 29.23 14.79
C ALA A 417 -5.06 29.37 13.87
N PHE A 418 -6.29 29.26 14.40
CA PHE A 418 -7.52 29.46 13.64
C PHE A 418 -7.62 30.87 13.08
N VAL A 419 -7.39 31.89 13.93
CA VAL A 419 -7.50 33.30 13.53
C VAL A 419 -6.46 33.64 12.48
N ASP A 420 -5.22 33.19 12.66
CA ASP A 420 -4.16 33.42 11.68
C ASP A 420 -4.51 32.75 10.35
N GLY A 421 -4.92 31.47 10.38
CA GLY A 421 -5.33 30.74 9.19
C GLY A 421 -6.51 31.39 8.46
N PHE A 422 -7.56 31.77 9.19
CA PHE A 422 -8.73 32.44 8.62
C PHE A 422 -8.37 33.77 7.93
N LEU A 423 -7.46 34.54 8.53
CA LEU A 423 -6.98 35.82 7.98
C LEU A 423 -6.04 35.66 6.79
N THR A 424 -5.21 34.61 6.77
CA THR A 424 -4.28 34.32 5.67
C THR A 424 -4.89 33.50 4.56
N GLN A 425 -6.17 33.11 4.70
CA GLN A 425 -6.86 32.19 3.80
C GLN A 425 -6.16 30.83 3.71
N ASP A 426 -5.69 30.35 4.86
CA ASP A 426 -5.05 29.05 5.02
C ASP A 426 -6.13 27.96 5.18
N PRO A 427 -6.03 26.83 4.43
CA PRO A 427 -6.95 25.70 4.57
C PRO A 427 -7.07 25.12 5.97
N ILE A 428 -6.12 25.38 6.89
CA ILE A 428 -6.24 24.95 8.30
C ILE A 428 -7.49 25.50 9.00
N ALA A 429 -8.05 26.62 8.51
CA ALA A 429 -9.25 27.23 9.05
C ALA A 429 -10.53 26.82 8.32
N ASP A 430 -10.46 25.98 7.28
CA ASP A 430 -11.60 25.43 6.54
C ASP A 430 -12.01 24.09 7.18
N LEU A 431 -12.92 24.17 8.16
CA LEU A 431 -13.26 23.03 9.01
C LEU A 431 -14.37 22.16 8.44
N ASN A 432 -15.07 22.61 7.40
CA ASN A 432 -16.06 21.80 6.69
C ASN A 432 -15.53 21.25 5.36
N GLY A 433 -14.33 21.64 4.93
CA GLY A 433 -13.65 21.16 3.73
C GLY A 433 -14.30 21.59 2.43
N ASP A 434 -15.10 22.67 2.43
CA ASP A 434 -15.85 23.11 1.24
C ASP A 434 -15.04 24.06 0.34
N GLY A 435 -13.82 24.41 0.74
CA GLY A 435 -12.91 25.30 0.02
C GLY A 435 -13.23 26.78 0.20
N VAL A 436 -14.14 27.16 1.11
CA VAL A 436 -14.60 28.53 1.35
C VAL A 436 -14.57 28.86 2.84
N LEU A 437 -13.59 29.68 3.23
CA LEU A 437 -13.49 30.21 4.59
C LEU A 437 -14.61 31.21 4.90
N ASP A 438 -15.61 30.78 5.67
CA ASP A 438 -16.76 31.60 6.03
C ASP A 438 -17.22 31.43 7.50
N LEU A 439 -18.41 31.95 7.82
CA LEU A 439 -18.92 31.91 9.19
C LEU A 439 -19.28 30.49 9.66
N THR A 440 -19.41 29.55 8.74
CA THR A 440 -19.63 28.14 9.00
C THR A 440 -18.42 27.54 9.68
N ASP A 441 -17.20 27.82 9.18
CA ASP A 441 -15.95 27.38 9.81
C ASP A 441 -15.74 27.99 11.18
N VAL A 442 -16.00 29.28 11.31
CA VAL A 442 -15.93 29.98 12.62
C VAL A 442 -16.87 29.33 13.62
N ASN A 443 -18.08 28.98 13.19
CA ASN A 443 -19.06 28.35 14.07
C ASN A 443 -18.68 26.90 14.42
N LEU A 444 -18.08 26.15 13.48
CA LEU A 444 -17.53 24.82 13.73
C LEU A 444 -16.38 24.88 14.74
N PHE A 445 -15.42 25.78 14.55
CA PHE A 445 -14.29 25.96 15.46
C PHE A 445 -14.77 26.31 16.87
N VAL A 446 -15.64 27.32 17.01
CA VAL A 446 -16.16 27.74 18.32
C VAL A 446 -16.95 26.62 18.99
N THR A 447 -17.73 25.86 18.23
CA THR A 447 -18.53 24.75 18.77
C THR A 447 -17.63 23.62 19.26
N ALA A 448 -16.64 23.22 18.47
CA ALA A 448 -15.65 22.20 18.83
C ALA A 448 -14.83 22.63 20.06
N PHE A 449 -14.32 23.87 20.06
CA PHE A 449 -13.50 24.40 21.15
C PHE A 449 -14.26 24.44 22.49
N LEU A 450 -15.56 24.78 22.47
CA LEU A 450 -16.38 24.85 23.68
C LEU A 450 -16.86 23.50 24.20
N ASN A 451 -17.07 22.53 23.30
CA ASN A 451 -17.50 21.19 23.67
C ASN A 451 -16.33 20.35 24.20
N GLY A 452 -15.10 20.74 23.90
CA GLY A 452 -13.91 19.95 24.22
C GLY A 452 -13.71 18.81 23.23
N CYS A 453 -12.52 18.21 23.28
CA CYS A 453 -12.21 16.99 22.52
C CYS A 453 -12.89 15.82 23.23
N THR A 454 -13.95 15.26 22.65
CA THR A 454 -14.71 14.14 23.23
C THR A 454 -14.60 12.89 22.38
#